data_AF-A0A7Z0A9I9-F1
#
_entry.id   AF-A0A7Z0A9I9-F1
#
_cell.length_a   1.000
_cell.length_b   1.000
_cell.length_c   1.000
_cell.angle_alpha   90.00
_cell.angle_beta   90.00
_cell.angle_gamma   90.00
#
_symmetry.space_group_name_H-M   'P 1'
#
loop_
_entity.id
_entity.type
_entity.pdbx_description
1 polymer ?
#
loop_
_entity_poly.entity_id
_entity_poly.type
_entity_poly.pdbx_seq_one_letter_code
_entity_poly.pdbx_strand_id
1 'polypeptide(L)'
;MRIVPRDAGCTRIAGNNPHHAVFGGGDVTTLANRLKPLRDLFARYGSLRVIAAVAEQLGLVHRPSLPPPIRGLDDAAYARVGDVIDALEIRAAPNR
;
A
#
# COMPACT_ATOMS: atom_id res chain seq x y z
N MET A 1 -24.55 27.17 -34.11
CA MET A 1 -24.43 26.29 -32.92
C MET A 1 -23.37 25.23 -33.23
N ARG A 2 -22.12 25.41 -32.78
CA ARG A 2 -21.03 24.42 -32.96
C ARG A 2 -20.82 23.68 -31.65
N ILE A 3 -20.95 22.36 -31.70
CA ILE A 3 -20.59 21.44 -30.62
C ILE A 3 -19.07 21.26 -30.70
N VAL A 4 -18.34 21.67 -29.67
CA VAL A 4 -16.91 21.40 -29.49
C VAL A 4 -16.73 20.03 -28.83
N PRO A 5 -15.68 19.26 -29.18
CA PRO A 5 -15.44 17.94 -28.65
C PRO A 5 -14.98 18.00 -27.19
N ARG A 6 -15.42 16.98 -26.44
CA ARG A 6 -15.17 16.77 -25.02
C ARG A 6 -13.87 15.99 -24.86
N ASP A 7 -12.75 16.62 -25.20
CA ASP A 7 -11.43 16.02 -24.99
C ASP A 7 -11.04 16.05 -23.51
N ALA A 8 -10.49 14.91 -23.09
CA ALA A 8 -10.12 14.54 -21.74
C ALA A 8 -9.53 15.70 -20.92
N GLY A 9 -10.32 16.16 -19.95
CA GLY A 9 -9.82 16.92 -18.82
C GLY A 9 -8.91 16.04 -17.98
N CYS A 10 -7.63 15.95 -18.36
CA CYS A 10 -6.58 15.73 -17.37
C CYS A 10 -6.50 17.02 -16.58
N THR A 11 -7.20 17.05 -15.44
CA THR A 11 -7.35 18.21 -14.57
C THR A 11 -5.96 18.75 -14.27
N ARG A 12 -5.65 19.92 -14.85
CA ARG A 12 -4.43 20.67 -14.56
C ARG A 12 -4.48 21.06 -13.09
N ILE A 13 -3.83 20.28 -12.23
CA ILE A 13 -3.47 20.71 -10.88
C ILE A 13 -2.33 21.72 -11.08
N ALA A 14 -2.69 22.98 -11.36
CA ALA A 14 -1.77 24.10 -11.25
C ALA A 14 -1.54 24.36 -9.74
N GLY A 15 -0.82 23.45 -9.10
CA GLY A 15 -0.28 23.62 -7.76
C GLY A 15 1.17 24.05 -7.89
N ASN A 16 1.42 25.34 -7.71
CA ASN A 16 2.74 25.95 -7.66
C ASN A 16 3.48 25.51 -6.37
N ASN A 17 4.04 24.30 -6.34
CA ASN A 17 4.91 23.82 -5.26
C ASN A 17 6.19 23.19 -5.84
N PRO A 18 7.36 23.84 -5.74
CA PRO A 18 8.60 23.35 -6.36
C PRO A 18 9.30 22.21 -5.58
N HIS A 19 8.66 21.60 -4.57
CA HIS A 19 9.28 20.54 -3.76
C HIS A 19 8.93 19.10 -4.18
N HIS A 20 8.13 18.91 -5.23
CA HIS A 20 7.74 17.59 -5.73
C HIS A 20 8.01 17.43 -7.23
N ALA A 21 9.25 17.64 -7.64
CA ALA A 21 9.73 17.15 -8.93
C ALA A 21 9.75 15.61 -8.90
N VAL A 22 8.64 14.98 -9.30
CA VAL A 22 8.58 13.52 -9.44
C VAL A 22 9.32 13.14 -10.73
N PHE A 23 10.38 12.36 -10.55
CA PHE A 23 11.23 11.81 -11.60
C PHE A 23 10.42 11.03 -12.66
N GLY A 24 10.93 11.03 -13.91
CA GLY A 24 10.31 10.44 -15.10
C GLY A 24 9.65 9.07 -14.89
N GLY A 25 8.37 8.99 -15.26
CA GLY A 25 7.45 7.89 -14.96
C GLY A 25 7.60 6.63 -15.81
N GLY A 26 8.79 6.04 -15.85
CA GLY A 26 9.00 4.68 -16.38
C GLY A 26 9.11 3.60 -15.29
N ASP A 27 9.68 3.96 -14.15
CA ASP A 27 10.00 3.01 -13.06
C ASP A 27 8.84 2.88 -12.03
N VAL A 28 8.12 3.98 -11.79
CA VAL A 28 7.04 4.02 -10.78
C VAL A 28 5.99 2.93 -11.01
N THR A 29 5.60 2.68 -12.26
CA THR A 29 4.61 1.65 -12.59
C THR A 29 5.15 0.24 -12.38
N THR A 30 6.44 0.00 -12.67
CA THR A 30 7.08 -1.31 -12.48
C THR A 30 7.17 -1.66 -11.00
N LEU A 31 7.62 -0.72 -10.17
CA LEU A 31 7.64 -0.91 -8.73
C LEU A 31 6.24 -1.04 -8.15
N ALA A 32 5.29 -0.18 -8.56
CA ALA A 32 3.91 -0.25 -8.12
C ALA A 32 3.22 -1.58 -8.48
N ASN A 33 3.59 -2.20 -9.61
CA ASN A 33 3.10 -3.51 -10.03
C ASN A 33 3.68 -4.64 -9.16
N ARG A 34 4.96 -4.56 -8.76
CA ARG A 34 5.54 -5.52 -7.82
C ARG A 34 4.83 -5.51 -6.47
N LEU A 35 4.39 -4.34 -5.99
CA LEU A 35 3.60 -4.18 -4.77
C LEU A 35 2.12 -4.58 -4.88
N LYS A 36 1.66 -5.00 -6.06
CA LYS A 36 0.26 -5.37 -6.30
C LYS A 36 -0.28 -6.45 -5.34
N PRO A 37 0.47 -7.53 -4.99
CA PRO A 37 -0.01 -8.54 -4.04
C PRO A 37 -0.32 -7.96 -2.65
N LEU A 38 0.54 -7.06 -2.15
CA LEU A 38 0.31 -6.39 -0.88
C LEU A 38 -0.85 -5.40 -0.95
N ARG A 39 -0.98 -4.66 -2.06
CA ARG A 39 -2.12 -3.75 -2.29
C ARG A 39 -3.47 -4.49 -2.33
N ASP A 40 -3.51 -5.70 -2.87
CA ASP A 40 -4.71 -6.54 -2.87
C ASP A 40 -5.13 -6.92 -1.44
N LEU A 41 -4.16 -7.29 -0.59
CA LEU A 41 -4.42 -7.55 0.83
C LEU A 41 -4.96 -6.32 1.55
N PHE A 42 -4.41 -5.12 1.27
CA PHE A 42 -4.94 -3.88 1.82
C PHE A 42 -6.38 -3.60 1.35
N ALA A 43 -6.71 -3.85 0.08
CA ALA A 43 -8.06 -3.68 -0.44
C ALA A 43 -9.06 -4.66 0.19
N ARG A 44 -8.62 -5.89 0.48
CA ARG A 44 -9.49 -6.96 1.00
C ARG A 44 -9.70 -6.88 2.52
N TYR A 45 -8.65 -6.61 3.28
CA TYR A 45 -8.70 -6.67 4.75
C TYR A 45 -8.58 -5.30 5.43
N GLY A 46 -8.18 -4.27 4.68
CA GLY A 46 -7.88 -2.93 5.18
C GLY A 46 -6.43 -2.80 5.63
N SER A 47 -5.84 -1.63 5.36
CA SER A 47 -4.41 -1.37 5.61
C SER A 47 -4.00 -1.60 7.07
N LEU A 48 -4.82 -1.13 8.03
CA LEU A 48 -4.49 -1.25 9.46
C LEU A 48 -4.32 -2.71 9.91
N ARG A 49 -5.21 -3.60 9.47
CA ARG A 49 -5.15 -5.01 9.89
C ARG A 49 -3.96 -5.74 9.29
N VAL A 50 -3.66 -5.45 8.02
CA VAL A 50 -2.51 -6.03 7.32
C VAL A 50 -1.21 -5.50 7.94
N ILE A 51 -1.10 -4.21 8.23
CA ILE A 51 0.09 -3.63 8.87
C ILE A 51 0.29 -4.19 10.28
N ALA A 52 -0.78 -4.38 11.07
CA ALA A 52 -0.67 -5.04 12.36
C ALA A 52 -0.15 -6.48 12.23
N ALA A 53 -0.69 -7.27 11.30
CA ALA A 53 -0.20 -8.63 11.04
C ALA A 53 1.27 -8.63 10.58
N VAL A 54 1.66 -7.72 9.69
CA VAL A 54 3.06 -7.54 9.24
C VAL A 54 3.96 -7.20 10.43
N ALA A 55 3.56 -6.26 11.29
CA ALA A 55 4.34 -5.86 12.45
C ALA A 55 4.49 -7.00 13.46
N GLU A 56 3.44 -7.80 13.68
CA GLU A 56 3.47 -9.00 14.51
C GLU A 56 4.41 -10.07 13.91
N GLN A 57 4.37 -10.30 12.59
CA GLN A 57 5.26 -11.25 11.89
C GLN A 57 6.72 -10.81 11.87
N LEU A 58 6.97 -9.51 11.78
CA LEU A 58 8.32 -8.95 11.86
C LEU A 58 8.83 -8.83 13.31
N GLY A 59 8.03 -9.23 14.31
CA GLY A 59 8.41 -9.17 15.73
C GLY A 59 8.51 -7.75 16.29
N LEU A 60 7.93 -6.76 15.61
CA LEU A 60 7.94 -5.36 16.02
C LEU A 60 6.93 -5.06 17.13
N VAL A 61 5.87 -5.86 17.23
CA VAL A 61 4.79 -5.74 18.21
C VAL A 61 4.33 -7.11 18.70
N HIS A 62 3.71 -7.17 19.89
CA HIS A 62 3.13 -8.39 20.44
C HIS A 62 1.68 -8.57 19.97
N ARG A 63 1.29 -9.80 19.62
CA ARG A 63 -0.09 -10.16 19.26
C ARG A 63 -0.95 -10.35 20.52
N PRO A 64 -2.20 -9.85 20.59
CA PRO A 64 -2.87 -9.02 19.60
C PRO A 64 -2.48 -7.54 19.69
N SER A 65 -1.99 -6.97 18.58
CA SER A 65 -1.56 -5.56 18.52
C SER A 65 -2.70 -4.56 18.26
N LEU A 66 -3.93 -5.03 18.06
CA LEU A 66 -5.08 -4.18 17.69
C LEU A 66 -6.01 -3.95 18.89
N PRO A 67 -6.39 -2.69 19.19
CA PRO A 67 -7.34 -2.42 20.25
C PRO A 67 -8.76 -2.88 19.84
N PRO A 68 -9.55 -3.44 20.77
CA PRO A 68 -10.96 -3.74 20.50
C PRO A 68 -11.71 -2.45 20.12
N PRO A 69 -12.72 -2.50 19.22
CA PRO A 69 -13.36 -3.68 18.61
C PRO A 69 -12.71 -4.15 17.30
N ILE A 70 -11.50 -3.69 16.96
CA ILE A 70 -10.85 -3.98 15.68
C ILE A 70 -10.39 -5.44 15.68
N ARG A 71 -11.13 -6.30 14.99
CA ARG A 71 -10.72 -7.69 14.76
C ARG A 71 -9.51 -7.73 13.85
N GLY A 72 -8.48 -8.47 14.25
CA GLY A 72 -7.32 -8.77 13.42
C GLY A 72 -7.65 -9.65 12.23
N LEU A 73 -6.62 -10.03 11.47
CA LEU A 73 -6.76 -11.03 10.41
C LEU A 73 -7.02 -12.41 11.02
N ASP A 74 -7.85 -13.18 10.33
CA ASP A 74 -8.02 -14.62 10.56
C ASP A 74 -6.73 -15.38 10.20
N ASP A 75 -6.52 -16.57 10.76
CA ASP A 75 -5.25 -17.31 10.62
C ASP A 75 -4.91 -17.63 9.15
N ALA A 76 -5.91 -17.92 8.31
CA ALA A 76 -5.69 -18.11 6.87
C ALA A 76 -5.23 -16.83 6.15
N ALA A 77 -5.76 -15.68 6.56
CA ALA A 77 -5.34 -14.40 6.03
C ALA A 77 -3.94 -14.02 6.55
N TYR A 78 -3.65 -14.33 7.81
CA TYR A 78 -2.35 -14.11 8.44
C TYR A 78 -1.24 -14.90 7.74
N ALA A 79 -1.48 -16.17 7.41
CA ALA A 79 -0.57 -16.98 6.61
C ALA A 79 -0.32 -16.37 5.22
N ARG A 80 -1.37 -15.89 4.55
CA ARG A 80 -1.24 -15.21 3.24
C ARG A 80 -0.44 -13.91 3.32
N VAL A 81 -0.57 -13.14 4.41
CA VAL A 81 0.27 -11.95 4.62
C VAL A 81 1.74 -12.37 4.74
N GLY A 82 2.04 -13.47 5.44
CA GLY A 82 3.40 -14.02 5.54
C GLY A 82 4.01 -14.38 4.20
N ASP A 83 3.27 -15.11 3.37
CA ASP A 83 3.69 -15.48 2.01
C ASP A 83 4.00 -14.24 1.15
N VAL A 84 3.18 -13.19 1.25
CA VAL A 84 3.40 -11.93 0.52
C VAL A 84 4.59 -11.14 1.07
N ILE A 85 4.83 -11.13 2.39
CA ILE A 85 6.01 -10.50 2.99
C ILE A 85 7.28 -11.18 2.49
N ASP A 86 7.30 -12.52 2.47
CA ASP A 86 8.42 -13.33 2.00
C ASP A 86 8.68 -13.09 0.50
N ALA A 87 7.63 -13.17 -0.33
CA ALA A 87 7.74 -12.95 -1.78
C ALA A 87 8.17 -11.53 -2.16
N LEU A 88 7.91 -10.54 -1.31
CA LEU A 88 8.32 -9.15 -1.50
C LEU A 88 9.62 -8.79 -0.77
N GLU A 89 10.23 -9.76 -0.07
CA GLU A 89 11.44 -9.60 0.75
C GLU A 89 11.35 -8.40 1.72
N ILE A 90 10.15 -8.15 2.25
CA ILE A 90 9.91 -7.01 3.14
C ILE A 90 10.61 -7.29 4.48
N ARG A 91 11.64 -6.50 4.77
CA ARG A 91 12.38 -6.57 6.02
C ARG A 91 12.11 -5.33 6.87
N ALA A 92 11.98 -5.53 8.18
CA ALA A 92 11.99 -4.41 9.12
C ALA A 92 13.36 -3.70 9.04
N ALA A 93 13.35 -2.42 8.67
CA ALA A 93 14.52 -1.59 8.85
C ALA A 93 14.74 -1.37 10.36
N PRO A 94 15.97 -1.50 10.87
CA PRO A 94 16.25 -1.15 12.26
C PRO A 94 15.95 0.34 12.47
N ASN A 95 15.18 0.66 13.51
CA ASN A 95 14.92 2.03 13.92
C ASN A 95 16.25 2.69 14.34
N ARG A 96 16.76 3.64 13.55
CA ARG A 96 17.85 4.54 13.95
C ARG A 96 17.29 5.84 14.48
#